data_AF-A0A8X6RAZ5-F1
#
_entry.id   AF-A0A8X6RAZ5-F1
#
_cell.length_a   1.000
_cell.length_b   1.000
_cell.length_c   1.000
_cell.angle_alpha   90.00
_cell.angle_beta   90.00
_cell.angle_gamma   90.00
#
_symmetry.space_group_name_H-M   'P 1'
#
loop_
_entity.id
_entity.type
_entity.pdbx_description
1 polymer ?
#
loop_
_entity_poly.entity_id
_entity_poly.type
_entity_poly.pdbx_seq_one_letter_code
_entity_poly.pdbx_strand_id
1 'polypeptide(L)'
;MNATLLQQHLRSATGTTVSTQTVRNRLHGVGLYARRPMVCVRLTSRHRRDRREWATEHVNWRRNEWSNVLFSDESHFSVHPDNKRIFIWRDRGSRNNPVFVHTKVSDLAVGGVLVYGGISIDGRTDLYIIRDEPLTARRYREEILRPIVVPYAATIRDDFILMDNNCRPHRANLVEDFLFEEGIVRMEWPACSPDMNPIEHVWDALGRRVAGR
;
A
#
# COMPACT_ATOMS: atom_id res chain seq x y z
N MET A 1 -11.74 13.10 -13.23
CA MET A 1 -12.86 13.97 -13.66
C MET A 1 -13.95 13.09 -14.24
N ASN A 2 -15.17 13.11 -13.70
CA ASN A 2 -16.26 12.22 -14.15
C ASN A 2 -17.10 12.85 -15.29
N ALA A 3 -17.99 12.07 -15.91
CA ALA A 3 -18.79 12.54 -17.06
C ALA A 3 -19.70 13.73 -16.72
N THR A 4 -20.14 13.83 -15.46
CA THR A 4 -20.96 14.94 -14.94
C THR A 4 -20.16 16.23 -14.85
N LEU A 5 -18.93 16.19 -14.34
CA LEU A 5 -18.02 17.33 -14.31
C LEU A 5 -17.65 17.79 -15.73
N LEU A 6 -17.39 16.85 -16.65
CA LEU A 6 -17.15 17.18 -18.06
C LEU A 6 -18.36 17.85 -18.71
N GLN A 7 -19.57 17.36 -18.43
CA GLN A 7 -20.81 17.97 -18.91
C GLN A 7 -21.00 19.39 -18.37
N GLN A 8 -20.73 19.62 -17.08
CA GLN A 8 -20.77 20.94 -16.46
C GLN A 8 -19.75 21.89 -17.10
N HIS A 9 -18.50 21.45 -17.29
CA HIS A 9 -17.47 22.26 -17.95
C HIS A 9 -17.84 22.60 -19.40
N LEU A 10 -18.37 21.62 -20.16
CA LEU A 10 -18.86 21.84 -21.51
C LEU A 10 -19.99 22.86 -21.56
N ARG A 11 -20.96 22.75 -20.65
CA ARG A 11 -22.07 23.71 -20.54
C ARG A 11 -21.56 25.10 -20.23
N SER A 12 -20.62 25.24 -19.29
CA SER A 12 -20.02 26.53 -18.95
C SER A 12 -19.21 27.13 -20.10
N ALA A 13 -18.47 26.32 -20.85
CA ALA A 13 -17.60 26.79 -21.93
C ALA A 13 -18.35 27.10 -23.24
N THR A 14 -19.45 26.38 -23.53
CA THR A 14 -20.12 26.43 -24.85
C THR A 14 -21.58 26.85 -24.78
N GLY A 15 -22.14 27.06 -23.59
CA GLY A 15 -23.57 27.33 -23.38
C GLY A 15 -24.50 26.14 -23.69
N THR A 16 -23.97 25.04 -24.24
CA THR A 16 -24.77 23.93 -24.76
C THR A 16 -24.98 22.89 -23.68
N THR A 17 -26.24 22.50 -23.47
CA THR A 17 -26.58 21.42 -22.53
C THR A 17 -26.56 20.09 -23.26
N VAL A 18 -25.57 19.26 -22.96
CA VAL A 18 -25.48 17.89 -23.45
C VAL A 18 -25.82 16.91 -22.34
N SER A 19 -26.33 15.73 -22.71
CA SER A 19 -26.54 14.65 -21.74
C SER A 19 -25.20 14.03 -21.31
N THR A 20 -25.13 13.47 -20.11
CA THR A 20 -23.93 12.70 -19.69
C THR A 20 -23.69 11.49 -20.60
N GLN A 21 -24.74 10.93 -21.20
CA GLN A 21 -24.61 9.82 -22.15
C GLN A 21 -23.93 10.26 -23.45
N THR A 22 -24.26 11.43 -23.96
CA THR A 22 -23.60 12.02 -25.14
C THR A 22 -22.10 12.20 -24.88
N VAL A 23 -21.72 12.68 -23.70
CA VAL A 23 -20.31 12.81 -23.29
C VAL A 23 -19.61 11.44 -23.28
N ARG A 24 -20.23 10.41 -22.67
CA ARG A 24 -19.67 9.05 -22.67
C ARG A 24 -19.50 8.49 -24.08
N ASN A 25 -20.50 8.63 -24.94
CA ASN A 25 -20.46 8.13 -26.31
C ASN A 25 -19.32 8.78 -27.11
N ARG A 26 -19.10 10.09 -26.96
CA ARG A 26 -17.99 10.79 -27.63
C ARG A 26 -16.63 10.35 -27.11
N LEU A 27 -16.49 10.15 -25.79
CA LEU A 27 -15.26 9.63 -25.18
C LEU A 27 -14.95 8.20 -25.65
N HIS A 28 -15.96 7.34 -25.70
CA HIS A 28 -15.81 5.98 -26.24
C HIS A 28 -15.46 6.00 -27.74
N GLY A 29 -16.04 6.93 -28.51
CA GLY A 29 -15.74 7.09 -29.94
C GLY A 29 -14.28 7.44 -30.23
N VAL A 30 -13.55 8.00 -29.26
CA VAL A 30 -12.10 8.26 -29.34
C VAL A 30 -11.26 7.27 -28.53
N GLY A 31 -11.85 6.15 -28.11
CA GLY A 31 -11.17 5.07 -27.39
C GLY A 31 -10.86 5.33 -25.91
N LEU A 32 -11.43 6.39 -25.33
CA LEU A 32 -11.26 6.72 -23.91
C LEU A 32 -12.33 6.06 -23.06
N TYR A 33 -11.92 5.37 -22.00
CA TYR A 33 -12.85 4.73 -21.07
C TYR A 33 -12.60 5.19 -19.64
N ALA A 34 -13.66 5.24 -18.85
CA ALA A 34 -13.55 5.44 -17.42
C ALA A 34 -12.82 4.24 -16.80
N ARG A 35 -11.67 4.52 -16.18
CA ARG A 35 -10.82 3.53 -15.52
C ARG A 35 -10.36 4.08 -14.18
N ARG A 36 -10.08 3.19 -13.23
CA ARG A 36 -9.39 3.58 -12.02
C ARG A 36 -7.96 4.00 -12.38
N PRO A 37 -7.50 5.15 -11.87
CA PRO A 37 -6.09 5.51 -11.97
C PRO A 37 -5.24 4.48 -11.23
N MET A 38 -4.00 4.34 -11.66
CA MET A 38 -3.01 3.67 -10.84
C MET A 38 -2.68 4.61 -9.69
N VAL A 39 -2.79 4.14 -8.44
CA VAL A 39 -2.35 4.91 -7.29
C VAL A 39 -0.93 4.45 -6.97
N CYS A 40 0.05 5.31 -7.21
CA CYS A 40 1.45 4.98 -6.92
C CYS A 40 2.15 6.16 -6.25
N VAL A 41 3.16 5.83 -5.46
CA VAL A 41 4.08 6.83 -4.94
C VAL A 41 4.95 7.33 -6.10
N ARG A 42 5.16 8.64 -6.19
CA ARG A 42 6.04 9.21 -7.21
C ARG A 42 7.48 8.77 -6.93
N LEU A 43 8.06 8.01 -7.86
CA LEU A 43 9.41 7.46 -7.72
C LEU A 43 10.45 8.42 -8.29
N THR A 44 11.50 8.68 -7.50
CA THR A 44 12.74 9.32 -7.99
C THR A 44 13.54 8.32 -8.83
N SER A 45 14.53 8.80 -9.59
CA SER A 45 15.45 7.92 -10.33
C SER A 45 16.18 6.95 -9.40
N ARG A 46 16.52 7.39 -8.18
CA ARG A 46 17.10 6.56 -7.12
C ARG A 46 16.14 5.43 -6.73
N HIS A 47 14.88 5.75 -6.38
CA HIS A 47 13.90 4.72 -6.01
C HIS A 47 13.72 3.67 -7.10
N ARG A 48 13.69 4.07 -8.38
CA ARG A 48 13.54 3.13 -9.51
C ARG A 48 14.71 2.16 -9.62
N ARG A 49 15.94 2.65 -9.41
CA ARG A 49 17.15 1.82 -9.46
C ARG A 49 17.14 0.82 -8.30
N ASP A 50 16.99 1.32 -7.07
CA ASP A 50 17.05 0.51 -5.85
C ASP A 50 15.94 -0.57 -5.87
N ARG A 51 14.74 -0.23 -6.36
CA ARG A 51 13.64 -1.20 -6.57
C ARG A 51 13.94 -2.26 -7.61
N ARG A 52 14.57 -1.88 -8.72
CA ARG A 52 14.93 -2.81 -9.79
C ARG A 52 16.03 -3.77 -9.33
N GLU A 53 17.00 -3.27 -8.59
CA GLU A 53 18.09 -4.05 -8.00
C GLU A 53 17.53 -5.10 -7.06
N TRP A 54 16.73 -4.70 -6.07
CA TRP A 54 16.05 -5.63 -5.16
C TRP A 54 15.22 -6.67 -5.91
N ALA A 55 14.44 -6.26 -6.91
CA ALA A 55 13.62 -7.18 -7.70
C ALA A 55 14.48 -8.17 -8.49
N THR A 56 15.67 -7.76 -8.94
CA THR A 56 16.62 -8.61 -9.66
C THR A 56 17.27 -9.63 -8.72
N GLU A 57 17.62 -9.23 -7.50
CA GLU A 57 18.17 -10.12 -6.47
C GLU A 57 17.17 -11.22 -6.07
N HIS A 58 15.89 -10.89 -5.99
CA HIS A 58 14.85 -11.78 -5.49
C HIS A 58 14.03 -12.48 -6.59
N VAL A 59 14.30 -12.22 -7.89
CA VAL A 59 13.50 -12.78 -9.00
C VAL A 59 13.56 -14.31 -9.07
N ASN A 60 14.68 -14.89 -8.64
CA ASN A 60 14.93 -16.33 -8.69
C ASN A 60 14.63 -17.02 -7.35
N TRP A 61 14.20 -16.27 -6.33
CA TRP A 61 13.80 -16.85 -5.05
C TRP A 61 12.63 -17.81 -5.25
N ARG A 62 12.78 -19.01 -4.71
CA ARG A 62 11.81 -20.09 -4.75
C ARG A 62 10.84 -19.99 -3.58
N ARG A 63 9.80 -20.82 -3.64
CA ARG A 63 8.75 -20.87 -2.62
C ARG A 63 9.29 -21.09 -1.21
N ASN A 64 10.34 -21.89 -1.04
CA ASN A 64 10.98 -22.17 0.25
C ASN A 64 11.78 -20.98 0.81
N GLU A 65 12.25 -20.07 -0.05
CA GLU A 65 12.89 -18.84 0.41
C GLU A 65 11.82 -17.83 0.83
N TRP A 66 10.77 -17.68 0.01
CA TRP A 66 9.62 -16.83 0.32
C TRP A 66 8.80 -17.32 1.52
N SER A 67 8.81 -18.62 1.83
CA SER A 67 8.08 -19.16 2.99
C SER A 67 8.62 -18.67 4.32
N ASN A 68 9.88 -18.24 4.34
CA ASN A 68 10.52 -17.79 5.56
C ASN A 68 10.29 -16.30 5.83
N VAL A 69 9.66 -15.57 4.90
CA VAL A 69 9.46 -14.13 4.99
C VAL A 69 8.12 -13.81 5.64
N LEU A 70 8.15 -13.03 6.72
CA LEU A 70 6.99 -12.34 7.25
C LEU A 70 6.89 -10.94 6.63
N PHE A 71 5.94 -10.76 5.74
CA PHE A 71 5.58 -9.46 5.19
C PHE A 71 4.68 -8.72 6.18
N SER A 72 5.17 -7.62 6.77
CA SER A 72 4.44 -6.81 7.73
C SER A 72 4.28 -5.37 7.28
N ASP A 73 3.22 -4.70 7.76
CA ASP A 73 2.97 -3.28 7.54
C ASP A 73 1.89 -2.76 8.50
N GLU A 74 1.79 -1.44 8.63
CA GLU A 74 0.68 -0.76 9.29
C GLU A 74 -0.30 -0.17 8.27
N SER A 75 -1.60 -0.44 8.45
CA SER A 75 -2.66 0.14 7.61
C SER A 75 -3.64 0.95 8.44
N HIS A 76 -4.04 2.12 7.92
CA HIS A 76 -5.03 2.99 8.55
C HIS A 76 -6.42 2.73 7.99
N PHE A 77 -7.36 2.37 8.86
CA PHE A 77 -8.77 2.19 8.53
C PHE A 77 -9.59 3.36 9.06
N SER A 78 -10.07 4.22 8.16
CA SER A 78 -10.88 5.39 8.51
C SER A 78 -12.33 5.01 8.80
N VAL A 79 -12.94 5.67 9.79
CA VAL A 79 -14.37 5.49 10.14
C VAL A 79 -15.28 6.06 9.05
N HIS A 80 -14.83 7.14 8.40
CA HIS A 80 -15.48 7.70 7.23
C HIS A 80 -14.85 7.08 5.99
N PRO A 81 -15.61 6.33 5.17
CA PRO A 81 -15.08 5.83 3.92
C PRO A 81 -14.66 7.02 3.06
N ASP A 82 -13.39 7.06 2.66
CA ASP A 82 -12.97 7.98 1.62
C ASP A 82 -13.66 7.53 0.32
N ASN A 83 -14.84 8.08 0.05
CA ASN A 83 -15.65 7.72 -1.11
C ASN A 83 -15.07 8.27 -2.42
N LYS A 84 -13.77 8.64 -2.42
CA LYS A 84 -12.96 9.02 -3.58
C LYS A 84 -12.73 7.84 -4.51
N ARG A 85 -13.80 7.25 -5.07
CA ARG A 85 -13.73 6.46 -6.30
C ARG A 85 -13.43 7.42 -7.45
N ILE A 86 -12.19 7.88 -7.54
CA ILE A 86 -11.72 8.72 -8.63
C ILE A 86 -11.61 7.84 -9.88
N PHE A 87 -12.33 8.23 -10.93
CA PHE A 87 -12.15 7.68 -12.26
C PHE A 87 -11.49 8.72 -13.16
N ILE A 88 -10.59 8.23 -14.00
CA ILE A 88 -9.96 8.99 -15.08
C ILE A 88 -10.36 8.39 -16.42
N TRP A 89 -10.44 9.22 -17.45
CA TRP A 89 -10.67 8.78 -18.82
C TRP A 89 -9.32 8.55 -19.50
N ARG A 90 -9.05 7.33 -19.92
CA ARG A 90 -7.80 6.96 -20.60
C ARG A 90 -8.01 5.83 -21.59
N ASP A 91 -7.08 5.72 -22.53
CA ASP A 91 -6.98 4.64 -23.50
C ASP A 91 -6.55 3.31 -22.85
N ARG A 92 -6.64 2.22 -23.61
CA ARG A 92 -6.19 0.89 -23.18
C ARG A 92 -4.67 0.80 -23.35
N GLY A 93 -3.97 0.40 -22.29
CA GLY A 93 -2.50 0.22 -22.30
C GLY A 93 -1.75 1.34 -21.60
N SER A 94 -2.32 2.54 -21.48
CA SER A 94 -1.68 3.68 -20.81
C SER A 94 -1.69 3.64 -19.27
N ARG A 95 -1.84 2.46 -18.65
CA ARG A 95 -1.98 2.34 -17.18
C ARG A 95 -0.80 2.95 -16.42
N ASN A 96 0.40 2.77 -16.94
CA ASN A 96 1.63 3.19 -16.29
C ASN A 96 2.08 4.59 -16.73
N ASN A 97 1.28 5.31 -17.53
CA ASN A 97 1.60 6.67 -17.92
C ASN A 97 1.57 7.58 -16.67
N PRO A 98 2.66 8.29 -16.34
CA PRO A 98 2.74 9.12 -15.14
C PRO A 98 1.64 10.17 -15.02
N VAL A 99 1.08 10.64 -16.13
CA VAL A 99 -0.03 11.62 -16.16
C VAL A 99 -1.34 11.03 -15.60
N PHE A 100 -1.48 9.70 -15.62
CA PHE A 100 -2.66 8.97 -15.16
C PHE A 100 -2.48 8.31 -13.79
N VAL A 101 -1.32 8.52 -13.17
CA VAL A 101 -1.00 8.03 -11.83
C VAL A 101 -1.45 9.06 -10.81
N HIS A 102 -2.32 8.66 -9.89
CA HIS A 102 -2.61 9.46 -8.71
C HIS A 102 -1.58 9.17 -7.62
N THR A 103 -0.99 10.21 -7.06
CA THR A 103 -0.11 10.06 -5.90
C THR A 103 -0.95 9.67 -4.69
N LYS A 104 -0.57 8.58 -3.99
CA LYS A 104 -1.08 8.29 -2.64
C LYS A 104 -0.59 9.40 -1.72
N VAL A 105 -1.41 10.41 -1.45
CA VAL A 105 -1.18 11.33 -0.33
C VAL A 105 -1.83 10.64 0.87
N SER A 106 -1.02 10.31 1.87
CA SER A 106 -1.52 9.81 3.15
C SER A 106 -2.17 10.98 3.88
N ASP A 107 -3.40 11.32 3.51
CA ASP A 107 -4.24 12.15 4.34
C ASP A 107 -4.54 11.31 5.58
N LEU A 108 -3.84 11.57 6.69
CA LEU A 108 -4.22 11.04 8.00
C LEU A 108 -5.54 11.72 8.37
N ALA A 109 -6.64 11.21 7.79
CA ALA A 109 -7.96 11.74 8.05
C ALA A 109 -8.29 11.55 9.53
N VAL A 110 -8.80 12.61 10.15
CA VAL A 110 -9.31 12.60 11.52
C VAL A 110 -10.38 11.49 11.64
N GLY A 111 -10.12 10.52 12.51
CA GLY A 111 -11.03 9.40 12.77
C GLY A 111 -10.69 8.14 11.97
N GLY A 112 -9.98 7.21 12.64
CA GLY A 112 -9.64 5.89 12.13
C GLY A 112 -8.79 5.12 13.13
N VAL A 113 -8.45 3.88 12.80
CA VAL A 113 -7.55 3.05 13.59
C VAL A 113 -6.36 2.63 12.73
N LEU A 114 -5.15 2.77 13.27
CA LEU A 114 -3.95 2.21 12.67
C LEU A 114 -3.82 0.77 13.15
N VAL A 115 -3.60 -0.16 12.24
CA VAL A 115 -3.55 -1.60 12.52
C VAL A 115 -2.27 -2.17 11.95
N TYR A 116 -1.46 -2.79 12.80
CA TYR A 116 -0.33 -3.62 12.41
C TYR A 116 -0.80 -5.05 12.11
N GLY A 117 -0.19 -5.66 11.11
CA GLY A 117 -0.28 -7.09 10.89
C GLY A 117 0.86 -7.61 10.03
N GLY A 118 1.03 -8.93 10.04
CA GLY A 118 1.99 -9.64 9.21
C GLY A 118 1.38 -10.86 8.55
N ILE A 119 1.86 -11.20 7.36
CA ILE A 119 1.49 -12.40 6.61
C ILE A 119 2.73 -13.15 6.14
N SER A 120 2.65 -14.47 6.13
CA SER A 120 3.61 -15.36 5.49
C SER A 120 2.86 -16.31 4.55
N ILE A 121 3.58 -17.22 3.91
CA ILE A 121 2.92 -18.24 3.10
C ILE A 121 2.08 -19.22 3.93
N ASP A 122 2.47 -19.46 5.17
CA ASP A 122 1.90 -20.50 6.04
C ASP A 122 0.94 -19.90 7.09
N GLY A 123 0.80 -18.58 7.15
CA GLY A 123 -0.19 -17.97 8.02
C GLY A 123 -0.11 -16.46 8.12
N ARG A 124 -0.56 -15.95 9.26
CA ARG A 124 -0.57 -14.53 9.60
C ARG A 124 -0.33 -14.34 11.07
N THR A 125 0.10 -13.14 11.45
CA THR A 125 0.10 -12.71 12.84
C THR A 125 -1.33 -12.38 13.29
N ASP A 126 -1.49 -12.20 14.60
CA ASP A 126 -2.61 -11.42 15.11
C ASP A 126 -2.49 -9.96 14.70
N LEU A 127 -3.66 -9.31 14.59
CA LEU A 127 -3.73 -7.88 14.30
C LEU A 127 -3.53 -7.09 15.58
N TYR A 128 -2.69 -6.07 15.53
CA TYR A 128 -2.48 -5.15 16.64
C TYR A 128 -3.01 -3.77 16.32
N ILE A 129 -3.96 -3.29 17.12
CA ILE A 129 -4.56 -1.96 16.93
C ILE A 129 -3.71 -0.93 17.68
N ILE A 130 -3.03 -0.08 16.92
CA ILE A 130 -2.23 1.03 17.46
C ILE A 130 -3.19 2.19 17.75
N ARG A 131 -3.36 2.50 19.04
CA ARG A 131 -4.25 3.55 19.53
C ARG A 131 -3.49 4.74 20.11
N ASP A 132 -4.21 5.85 20.21
CA ASP A 132 -3.93 7.07 20.97
C ASP A 132 -2.71 7.88 20.51
N GLU A 133 -1.52 7.29 20.54
CA GLU A 133 -0.26 7.95 20.21
C GLU A 133 0.37 7.40 18.92
N PRO A 134 1.23 8.18 18.24
CA PRO A 134 2.03 7.68 17.13
C PRO A 134 2.89 6.47 17.55
N LEU A 135 3.13 5.57 16.59
CA LEU A 135 4.04 4.45 16.78
C LEU A 135 5.49 4.96 16.89
N THR A 136 6.07 4.89 18.09
CA THR A 136 7.49 5.21 18.32
C THR A 136 8.34 3.93 18.23
N ALA A 137 9.67 4.06 18.10
CA ALA A 137 10.57 2.91 18.09
C ALA A 137 10.42 2.02 19.34
N ARG A 138 10.27 2.64 20.53
CA ARG A 138 10.04 1.91 21.79
C ARG A 138 8.73 1.13 21.74
N ARG A 139 7.66 1.73 21.23
CA ARG A 139 6.36 1.05 21.10
C ARG A 139 6.41 -0.05 20.05
N TYR A 140 7.07 0.18 18.91
CA TYR A 140 7.29 -0.86 17.91
C TYR A 140 8.01 -2.08 18.52
N ARG A 141 9.04 -1.85 19.34
CA ARG A 141 9.72 -2.94 20.07
C ARG A 141 8.79 -3.65 21.07
N GLU A 142 8.17 -2.92 21.99
CA GLU A 142 7.45 -3.51 23.13
C GLU A 142 6.04 -4.02 22.80
N GLU A 143 5.37 -3.42 21.83
CA GLU A 143 3.96 -3.69 21.52
C GLU A 143 3.81 -4.55 20.26
N ILE A 144 4.82 -4.59 19.38
CA ILE A 144 4.76 -5.31 18.11
C ILE A 144 5.85 -6.38 18.04
N LEU A 145 7.14 -6.01 18.05
CA LEU A 145 8.21 -6.97 17.82
C LEU A 145 8.24 -8.06 18.91
N ARG A 146 8.32 -7.66 20.17
CA ARG A 146 8.41 -8.58 21.31
C ARG A 146 7.18 -9.49 21.46
N PRO A 147 5.93 -9.00 21.44
CA PRO A 147 4.77 -9.85 21.69
C PRO A 147 4.22 -10.55 20.44
N ILE A 148 4.56 -10.11 19.23
CA ILE A 148 3.96 -10.62 17.99
C ILE A 148 5.01 -11.24 17.07
N VAL A 149 6.05 -10.48 16.70
CA VAL A 149 7.03 -10.95 15.71
C VAL A 149 7.94 -12.04 16.27
N VAL A 150 8.49 -11.86 17.47
CA VAL A 150 9.39 -12.85 18.10
C VAL A 150 8.68 -14.21 18.29
N PRO A 151 7.46 -14.28 18.87
CA PRO A 151 6.74 -15.55 18.95
C PRO A 151 6.41 -16.15 17.59
N TYR A 152 6.11 -15.32 16.59
CA TYR A 152 5.82 -15.80 15.24
C TYR A 152 7.08 -16.37 14.57
N ALA A 153 8.23 -15.70 14.71
CA ALA A 153 9.52 -16.17 14.21
C ALA A 153 9.87 -17.56 14.76
N ALA A 154 9.62 -17.79 16.05
CA ALA A 154 9.84 -19.09 16.69
C ALA A 154 9.00 -20.23 16.09
N THR A 155 7.91 -19.93 15.36
CA THR A 155 7.11 -20.94 14.64
C THR A 155 7.69 -21.33 13.27
N ILE A 156 8.45 -20.43 12.63
CA ILE A 156 8.99 -20.60 11.27
C ILE A 156 10.42 -21.18 11.27
N ARG A 157 11.13 -21.17 12.42
CA ARG A 157 12.51 -21.70 12.63
C ARG A 157 13.63 -20.78 12.10
N ASP A 158 14.87 -21.30 12.06
CA ASP A 158 16.15 -20.57 11.97
C ASP A 158 16.33 -19.61 10.79
N ASP A 159 15.58 -19.79 9.69
CA ASP A 159 15.72 -18.95 8.49
C ASP A 159 14.70 -17.81 8.41
N PHE A 160 14.01 -17.49 9.51
CA PHE A 160 12.99 -16.44 9.54
C PHE A 160 13.53 -15.08 9.11
N ILE A 161 12.81 -14.41 8.22
CA ILE A 161 13.12 -13.07 7.73
C ILE A 161 11.92 -12.15 8.02
N LEU A 162 12.17 -11.08 8.78
CA LEU A 162 11.21 -9.99 8.92
C LEU A 162 11.31 -9.06 7.71
N MET A 163 10.20 -8.84 7.02
CA MET A 163 10.04 -7.72 6.11
C MET A 163 9.15 -6.66 6.77
N ASP A 164 9.74 -5.49 7.02
CA ASP A 164 9.03 -4.27 7.38
C ASP A 164 9.49 -3.09 6.49
N ASN A 165 8.73 -1.99 6.54
CA ASN A 165 9.08 -0.80 5.78
C ASN A 165 10.24 -0.01 6.45
N ASN A 166 10.90 0.88 5.69
CA ASN A 166 12.00 1.72 6.18
C ASN A 166 11.51 2.95 6.99
N CYS A 167 10.38 2.89 7.69
CA CYS A 167 9.94 4.03 8.48
C CYS A 167 10.88 4.29 9.67
N ARG A 168 10.90 5.54 10.15
CA ARG A 168 11.85 5.98 11.18
C ARG A 168 11.80 5.13 12.47
N PRO A 169 10.63 4.77 13.01
CA PRO A 169 10.55 3.85 14.15
C PRO A 169 11.25 2.50 13.93
N HIS A 170 11.13 1.91 12.74
CA HIS A 170 11.65 0.57 12.43
C HIS A 170 13.17 0.55 12.25
N ARG A 171 13.77 1.70 11.94
CA ARG A 171 15.20 1.87 11.67
C ARG A 171 15.95 2.55 12.82
N ALA A 172 15.33 2.67 13.99
CA ALA A 172 15.99 3.20 15.17
C ALA A 172 16.97 2.17 15.75
N ASN A 173 18.12 2.61 16.28
CA ASN A 173 19.13 1.70 16.87
C ASN A 173 18.54 0.74 17.91
N LEU A 174 17.63 1.23 18.77
CA LEU A 174 16.93 0.40 19.76
C LEU A 174 16.20 -0.80 19.14
N VAL A 175 15.71 -0.66 17.92
CA VAL A 175 15.02 -1.71 17.17
C VAL A 175 16.03 -2.61 16.46
N GLU A 176 17.07 -2.04 15.85
CA GLU A 176 18.17 -2.83 15.25
C GLU A 176 18.83 -3.75 16.27
N ASP A 177 19.21 -3.19 17.42
CA ASP A 177 19.87 -3.91 18.51
C ASP A 177 18.96 -5.04 19.02
N PHE A 178 17.67 -4.77 19.17
CA PHE A 178 16.69 -5.78 19.60
C PHE A 178 16.52 -6.91 18.58
N LEU A 179 16.41 -6.61 17.29
CA LEU A 179 16.32 -7.64 16.25
C LEU A 179 17.59 -8.49 16.21
N PHE A 180 18.75 -7.87 16.39
CA PHE A 180 20.03 -8.59 16.48
C PHE A 180 20.09 -9.52 17.71
N GLU A 181 19.68 -9.04 18.88
CA GLU A 181 19.61 -9.83 20.13
C GLU A 181 18.67 -11.05 20.00
N GLU A 182 17.54 -10.88 19.32
CA GLU A 182 16.57 -11.96 19.07
C GLU A 182 16.96 -12.85 17.86
N GLY A 183 18.09 -12.58 17.21
CA GLY A 183 18.56 -13.33 16.04
C GLY A 183 17.66 -13.20 14.80
N ILE A 184 16.86 -12.14 14.72
CA ILE A 184 15.93 -11.91 13.61
C ILE A 184 16.66 -11.18 12.48
N VAL A 185 16.76 -11.86 11.33
CA VAL A 185 17.24 -11.25 10.10
C VAL A 185 16.13 -10.37 9.51
N ARG A 186 16.49 -9.15 9.12
CA ARG A 186 15.59 -8.25 8.44
C ARG A 186 15.91 -8.16 6.96
N MET A 187 14.87 -8.22 6.13
CA MET A 187 14.97 -8.03 4.70
C MET A 187 15.28 -6.57 4.36
N GLU A 188 16.27 -6.35 3.51
CA GLU A 188 16.46 -5.05 2.87
C GLU A 188 15.23 -4.72 2.03
N TRP A 189 14.68 -3.52 2.19
CA TRP A 189 13.45 -3.14 1.50
C TRP A 189 13.62 -1.82 0.74
N PRO A 190 13.29 -1.75 -0.56
CA PRO A 190 13.44 -0.50 -1.30
C PRO A 190 12.34 0.50 -0.92
N ALA A 191 12.73 1.76 -0.69
CA ALA A 191 11.79 2.82 -0.32
C ALA A 191 10.65 3.02 -1.36
N CYS A 192 9.48 3.44 -0.88
CA CYS A 192 8.31 3.70 -1.70
C CYS A 192 7.83 2.48 -2.52
N SER A 193 7.82 1.28 -1.92
CA SER A 193 7.50 0.02 -2.60
C SER A 193 6.28 -0.74 -2.04
N PRO A 194 5.12 -0.08 -1.82
CA PRO A 194 3.94 -0.78 -1.32
C PRO A 194 3.43 -1.85 -2.30
N ASP A 195 3.62 -1.65 -3.61
CA ASP A 195 3.20 -2.60 -4.64
C ASP A 195 4.01 -3.91 -4.65
N MET A 196 5.13 -3.94 -3.94
CA MET A 196 5.96 -5.14 -3.76
C MET A 196 5.63 -5.87 -2.45
N ASN A 197 4.88 -5.24 -1.53
CA ASN A 197 4.47 -5.85 -0.26
C ASN A 197 3.11 -6.56 -0.43
N PRO A 198 3.03 -7.90 -0.41
CA PRO A 198 1.79 -8.63 -0.62
C PRO A 198 0.71 -8.33 0.43
N ILE A 199 1.07 -7.85 1.63
CA ILE A 199 0.09 -7.51 2.66
C ILE A 199 -0.85 -6.38 2.24
N GLU A 200 -0.43 -5.50 1.33
CA GLU A 200 -1.25 -4.42 0.79
C GLU A 200 -2.50 -4.96 0.05
N HIS A 201 -2.42 -6.16 -0.54
CA HIS A 201 -3.59 -6.84 -1.10
C HIS A 201 -4.57 -7.31 -0.02
N VAL A 202 -4.05 -7.77 1.11
CA VAL A 202 -4.85 -8.18 2.27
C VAL A 202 -5.52 -6.97 2.91
N TRP A 203 -4.80 -5.85 3.03
CA TRP A 203 -5.37 -4.58 3.49
C TRP A 203 -6.48 -4.05 2.58
N ASP A 204 -6.32 -4.10 1.26
CA ASP A 204 -7.39 -3.72 0.33
C ASP A 204 -8.63 -4.62 0.48
N ALA A 205 -8.44 -5.94 0.64
CA ALA A 205 -9.53 -6.88 0.86
C ALA A 205 -10.26 -6.62 2.20
N LEU A 206 -9.50 -6.40 3.28
CA LEU A 206 -10.03 -6.09 4.61
C LEU A 206 -10.78 -4.75 4.59
N GLY A 207 -10.20 -3.71 3.98
CA GLY A 207 -10.81 -2.38 3.87
C GLY A 207 -12.12 -2.41 3.10
N ARG A 208 -12.19 -3.16 2.00
CA ARG A 208 -13.44 -3.39 1.26
C ARG A 208 -14.51 -4.08 2.10
N ARG A 209 -14.13 -5.03 2.96
CA ARG A 209 -15.06 -5.75 3.84
C ARG A 209 -15.57 -4.88 4.99
N VAL A 210 -14.71 -4.02 5.55
CA VAL A 210 -15.08 -3.08 6.62
C VAL A 210 -16.01 -1.98 6.09
N ALA A 211 -15.71 -1.43 4.91
CA ALA A 211 -16.51 -0.34 4.32
C ALA A 211 -17.82 -0.81 3.65
N GLY A 212 -17.98 -2.12 3.41
CA GLY A 212 -19.18 -2.69 2.80
C GLY A 212 -20.29 -3.03 3.79
N ARG A 213 -20.26 -2.47 5.00
CA ARG A 213 -21.30 -2.60 6.03
C ARG A 213 -22.20 -1.38 6.05
#